data_AF-A0A166P8E0-F1
#
_entry.id   AF-A0A166P8E0-F1
#
_cell.length_a   1.000
_cell.length_b   1.000
_cell.length_c   1.000
_cell.angle_alpha   90.00
_cell.angle_beta   90.00
_cell.angle_gamma   90.00
#
_symmetry.space_group_name_H-M   'P 1'
#
loop_
_entity.id
_entity.type
_entity.pdbx_description
1 polymer ?
#
loop_
_entity_poly.entity_id
_entity_poly.type
_entity_poly.pdbx_seq_one_letter_code
_entity_poly.pdbx_strand_id
1 'polypeptide(L)' 'MERTPVEVWQKIFAFSCVDGGRTGCSLSLVSKTFHDGSQRYRYHSVALKGLPAALKFAQLLD' A
#
# COMPACT_ATOMS: atom_id res chain seq x y z
N MET A 1 -4.30 -4.24 -16.73
CA MET A 1 -3.25 -5.16 -16.26
C MET A 1 -2.82 -6.16 -17.34
N GLU A 2 -3.70 -6.47 -18.31
CA GLU A 2 -3.59 -7.58 -19.30
C GLU A 2 -2.36 -7.62 -20.21
N ARG A 3 -1.65 -6.49 -20.42
CA ARG A 3 -0.49 -6.43 -21.34
C ARG A 3 0.86 -6.35 -20.64
N THR A 4 0.88 -6.36 -19.31
CA THR A 4 2.09 -6.16 -18.51
C THR A 4 2.18 -7.29 -17.47
N PRO A 5 3.32 -8.00 -17.36
CA PRO A 5 3.48 -9.09 -16.41
C PRO A 5 3.16 -8.68 -14.98
N VAL A 6 2.65 -9.63 -14.19
CA VAL A 6 2.21 -9.37 -12.81
C VAL A 6 3.36 -8.92 -11.92
N GLU A 7 4.57 -9.40 -12.16
CA GLU A 7 5.80 -9.06 -11.42
C GLU A 7 6.17 -7.58 -11.61
N VAL A 8 5.87 -7.01 -12.78
CA VAL A 8 6.10 -5.59 -13.05
C VAL A 8 5.08 -4.75 -12.28
N TRP A 9 3.80 -5.14 -12.30
CA TRP A 9 2.77 -4.47 -11.49
C TRP A 9 3.06 -4.55 -10.00
N GLN A 10 3.55 -5.69 -9.52
CA GLN A 10 3.98 -5.88 -8.15
C GLN A 10 5.07 -4.89 -7.74
N LYS A 11 6.07 -4.66 -8.60
CA LYS A 11 7.10 -3.63 -8.38
C LYS A 11 6.51 -2.22 -8.37
N ILE A 12 5.62 -1.90 -9.32
CA ILE A 12 4.94 -0.61 -9.37
C ILE A 12 4.15 -0.36 -8.06
N PHE A 13 3.36 -1.35 -7.62
CA PHE A 13 2.60 -1.25 -6.38
C PHE A 13 3.52 -1.07 -5.16
N ALA A 14 4.59 -1.86 -5.05
CA ALA A 14 5.57 -1.73 -3.97
C ALA A 14 6.17 -0.31 -3.90
N PHE A 15 6.64 0.23 -5.04
CA PHE A 15 7.26 1.55 -5.07
C PHE A 15 6.25 2.71 -4.92
N SER A 16 5.02 2.51 -5.33
CA SER A 16 3.97 3.54 -5.25
C SER A 16 3.35 3.65 -3.84
N CYS A 17 3.26 2.55 -3.10
CA CYS A 17 2.63 2.48 -1.78
C CYS A 17 3.55 2.87 -0.62
N VAL A 18 4.44 3.86 -0.82
CA VAL A 18 5.39 4.33 0.21
C VAL A 18 5.02 5.70 0.82
N ASP A 19 3.98 6.34 0.29
CA ASP A 19 3.59 7.71 0.61
C ASP A 19 2.60 7.84 1.80
N GLY A 20 2.59 6.85 2.69
CA GLY A 20 1.63 6.77 3.80
C GLY A 20 0.24 6.29 3.38
N GLY A 21 0.14 5.63 2.22
CA GLY A 21 -1.06 4.91 1.77
C GLY A 21 -1.97 5.70 0.84
N ARG A 22 -1.66 6.97 0.54
CA ARG A 22 -2.49 7.78 -0.36
C ARG A 22 -2.51 7.19 -1.77
N THR A 23 -1.35 6.89 -2.32
CA THR A 23 -1.25 6.31 -3.67
C THR A 23 -1.84 4.90 -3.72
N GLY A 24 -1.62 4.08 -2.69
CA GLY A 24 -2.25 2.75 -2.59
C GLY A 24 -3.78 2.80 -2.58
N CYS A 25 -4.38 3.76 -1.86
CA CYS A 25 -5.82 4.01 -1.90
C CYS A 25 -6.29 4.42 -3.30
N SER A 26 -5.58 5.35 -3.96
CA SER A 26 -5.93 5.78 -5.32
C SER A 26 -5.89 4.61 -6.32
N LEU A 27 -4.84 3.77 -6.27
CA LEU A 27 -4.73 2.57 -7.11
C LEU A 27 -5.89 1.60 -6.88
N SER A 28 -6.28 1.40 -5.62
CA SER A 28 -7.36 0.48 -5.25
C SER A 28 -8.74 0.88 -5.80
N LEU A 29 -8.89 2.11 -6.29
CA LEU A 29 -10.14 2.65 -6.84
C LEU A 29 -10.18 2.66 -8.37
N VAL A 30 -9.09 2.29 -9.05
CA VAL A 30 -9.01 2.32 -10.53
C VAL A 30 -9.87 1.24 -11.18
N SER A 31 -9.82 0.02 -10.65
CA SER A 31 -10.56 -1.15 -11.18
C SER A 31 -10.51 -2.31 -10.19
N LYS A 32 -11.32 -3.35 -10.39
CA LYS A 32 -11.27 -4.59 -9.59
C LYS A 32 -9.87 -5.24 -9.61
N THR A 33 -9.25 -5.32 -10.78
CA THR A 33 -7.91 -5.92 -10.91
C THR A 33 -6.84 -5.11 -10.17
N PHE A 34 -6.92 -3.78 -10.21
CA PHE A 34 -6.00 -2.93 -9.45
C PHE A 34 -6.29 -3.00 -7.95
N HIS A 35 -7.57 -3.05 -7.55
CA HIS A 35 -7.97 -3.27 -6.17
C HIS A 35 -7.34 -4.54 -5.61
N ASP A 36 -7.53 -5.68 -6.27
CA ASP A 36 -7.01 -6.97 -5.81
C ASP A 36 -5.48 -7.00 -5.83
N GLY A 37 -4.86 -6.40 -6.85
CA GLY A 37 -3.40 -6.32 -6.97
C GLY A 37 -2.74 -5.43 -5.92
N SER A 38 -3.33 -4.27 -5.62
CA SER A 38 -2.79 -3.31 -4.64
C SER A 38 -3.02 -3.75 -3.20
N GLN A 39 -4.02 -4.60 -2.91
CA GLN A 39 -4.30 -5.04 -1.53
C GLN A 39 -3.08 -5.64 -0.83
N ARG A 40 -2.24 -6.39 -1.55
CA ARG A 40 -1.01 -6.98 -1.01
C ARG A 40 0.00 -5.94 -0.48
N TYR A 41 -0.14 -4.68 -0.91
CA TYR A 41 0.78 -3.58 -0.59
C TYR A 41 0.18 -2.55 0.38
N ARG A 42 -1.05 -2.77 0.86
CA ARG A 42 -1.78 -1.82 1.72
C ARG A 42 -0.99 -1.39 2.96
N TYR A 43 -0.23 -2.31 3.54
CA TYR A 43 0.59 -2.08 4.74
C TYR A 43 2.09 -2.17 4.46
N HIS A 44 2.49 -2.04 3.18
CA HIS A 44 3.90 -2.08 2.79
C HIS A 44 4.72 -0.95 3.45
N SER A 45 4.10 0.23 3.61
CA SER A 45 4.65 1.35 4.37
C SER A 45 3.54 1.98 5.22
N VAL A 46 3.86 2.28 6.47
CA VAL A 46 2.95 2.92 7.43
C VAL A 46 3.57 4.22 7.90
N ALA A 47 2.91 5.35 7.61
CA ALA A 47 3.35 6.65 8.07
C ALA A 47 2.86 6.91 9.49
N LEU A 48 3.79 7.04 10.44
CA LEU A 48 3.51 7.38 11.83
C LEU A 48 3.65 8.90 12.02
N LYS A 49 2.51 9.58 12.17
CA LYS A 49 2.47 11.04 12.32
C LYS A 49 2.37 11.42 13.80
N GLY A 50 3.53 11.66 14.39
CA GLY A 50 3.67 12.10 15.79
C GLY A 50 3.66 10.96 16.80
N LEU A 51 3.97 11.33 18.05
CA LEU A 51 4.11 10.39 19.17
C LEU A 51 2.86 9.54 19.42
N PRO A 52 1.62 10.07 19.39
CA PRO A 52 0.44 9.25 19.63
C PRO A 52 0.26 8.12 18.60
N ALA A 53 0.56 8.38 17.33
CA ALA A 53 0.48 7.36 16.28
C ALA A 53 1.57 6.29 16.46
N ALA A 54 2.78 6.71 16.83
CA ALA A 54 3.89 5.79 17.08
C ALA A 54 3.61 4.85 18.27
N LEU A 55 3.10 5.38 19.38
CA LEU A 55 2.75 4.56 20.56
C LEU A 55 1.64 3.55 20.24
N LYS A 56 0.58 3.97 19.53
CA LYS A 56 -0.48 3.05 19.10
C LYS A 56 0.03 1.96 18.17
N PHE A 57 0.96 2.30 17.27
CA PHE A 57 1.56 1.31 16.39
C PHE A 57 2.43 0.31 17.16
N ALA A 58 3.24 0.78 18.12
CA ALA A 58 4.04 -0.10 18.98
C ALA A 58 3.15 -1.10 19.74
N GLN A 59 2.02 -0.65 20.28
CA GLN A 59 1.04 -1.52 20.97
C GLN A 59 0.41 -2.61 20.08
N LEU A 60 0.44 -2.46 18.75
CA LEU A 60 -0.04 -3.49 17.82
C LEU A 60 1.01 -4.57 17.53
N LEU A 61 2.26 -4.36 17.92
CA LEU A 61 3.38 -5.28 17.66
C LEU A 61 3.69 -6.19 18.86
N ASP A 62 3.19 -5.84 20.04
CA ASP A 62 3.24 -6.66 21.27
C ASP A 62 2.15 -7.75 21.26
#